data_AF-A0A2T6DM55-F1
#
_entry.id   AF-A0A2T6DM55-F1
#
_cell.length_a   1.000
_cell.length_b   1.000
_cell.length_c   1.000
_cell.angle_alpha   90.00
_cell.angle_beta   90.00
_cell.angle_gamma   90.00
#
_symmetry.space_group_name_H-M   'P 1'
#
loop_
_entity.id
_entity.type
_entity.pdbx_description
1 polymer ?
#
loop_
_entity_poly.entity_id
_entity_poly.type
_entity_poly.pdbx_seq_one_letter_code
_entity_poly.pdbx_strand_id
1 'polypeptide(L)'
;MIGFEWLRRQRLVSKGLACQKMRRQRDEATWRECFDCNRTVKLSILAVFACCLYALSYWGSLSLGLPYPSNESNLIIFVVFLVAMMMLELEHGDVWTINSRLALLLGLVLVNILLVRGMCIALKTGGSQLGDLYFLMPTALAPMCVSLLLGTRPALYAVFVSSILLSLIMGRDFSLMVISMISGFTAVYFTKRVRKRHDLVKSGVAVGIASMVTALAFGLIQGQDAGALATAGVRAVLMGIATALVVSAILPILETVFDIITDMSWIELADLNHPLLQRMTIEAPGTYHHSLVVANLVEAASKSLGLNPTQARVLALFHDIGKTIKPSYFTENISSGQKSPHDNISPTMSALIIIAHVKEGVDLALQYRLKKPIIDAIQQHHGDSLVYYFYRRAKQQEDDAREGGKIMNMRPDDIPTVSQQQFRYPGPRPQTPMVGLLCMADAIEAASRSLDKPTPQKIEALVEEIIQRKISEGQLDECHLTLNQIRTASESFVFTVKSVLHQRISYPPKETRSDDKSETRSDRDTRVGTQVGIPAPTGGAAAVGPTGTALSVQPPKKTPSSTPSQTSAAA
;
A
#
# COMPACT_ATOMS: atom_id res chain seq x y z
N MET A 1 14.79 8.78 34.48
CA MET A 1 15.22 10.21 34.40
C MET A 1 14.28 11.06 33.54
N ILE A 2 12.94 10.90 33.63
CA ILE A 2 11.99 11.55 32.69
C ILE A 2 11.30 12.79 33.30
N GLY A 3 11.47 13.05 34.60
CA GLY A 3 10.69 14.07 35.32
C GLY A 3 11.13 15.53 35.16
N PHE A 4 12.35 15.83 34.69
CA PHE A 4 12.90 17.20 34.69
C PHE A 4 13.02 17.87 33.31
N GLU A 5 12.82 17.13 32.21
CA GLU A 5 12.94 17.69 30.86
C GLU A 5 11.84 18.70 30.52
N TRP A 6 10.63 18.48 31.03
CA TRP A 6 9.48 19.38 30.78
C TRP A 6 9.70 20.77 31.39
N LEU A 7 10.19 20.86 32.63
CA LEU A 7 10.51 22.12 33.31
C LEU A 7 11.68 22.85 32.65
N ARG A 8 12.72 22.11 32.25
CA ARG A 8 13.87 22.67 31.52
C ARG A 8 13.44 23.25 30.18
N ARG A 9 12.52 22.56 29.50
CA ARG A 9 11.99 22.99 28.21
C ARG A 9 11.02 24.17 28.32
N GLN A 10 10.15 24.23 29.33
CA GLN A 10 9.33 25.42 29.54
C GLN A 10 10.20 26.67 29.76
N ARG A 11 11.34 26.55 30.47
CA ARG A 11 12.33 27.62 30.56
C ARG A 11 13.00 27.96 29.23
N LEU A 12 13.21 26.98 28.35
CA LEU A 12 13.77 27.23 27.01
C LEU A 12 12.75 27.89 26.09
N VAL A 13 11.48 27.50 26.16
CA VAL A 13 10.36 28.11 25.41
C VAL A 13 10.13 29.55 25.90
N SER A 14 10.13 29.79 27.21
CA SER A 14 9.98 31.15 27.77
C SER A 14 11.17 32.05 27.43
N LYS A 15 12.34 31.48 27.13
CA LYS A 15 13.53 32.19 26.65
C LYS A 15 13.61 32.31 25.12
N GLY A 16 12.61 31.84 24.39
CA GLY A 16 12.61 31.84 22.91
C GLY A 16 13.61 30.85 22.27
N LEU A 17 14.24 29.99 23.06
CA LEU A 17 15.27 29.03 22.63
C LEU A 17 14.67 27.67 22.22
N ALA A 18 13.35 27.48 22.36
CA ALA A 18 12.65 26.28 21.93
C ALA A 18 11.25 26.62 21.40
N CYS A 19 10.81 25.90 20.36
CA CYS A 19 9.47 26.08 19.80
C CYS A 19 8.38 25.51 20.72
N GLN A 20 7.26 26.24 20.81
CA GLN A 20 6.07 25.86 21.59
C GLN A 20 5.45 24.55 21.08
N LYS A 21 5.55 24.29 19.76
CA LYS A 21 5.06 23.06 19.13
C LYS A 21 6.04 21.93 19.40
N MET A 22 5.60 20.91 20.14
CA MET A 22 6.36 19.68 20.30
C MET A 22 6.22 18.86 19.03
N ARG A 23 7.33 18.65 18.30
CA ARG A 23 7.33 17.76 17.14
C ARG A 23 7.09 16.33 17.58
N ARG A 24 6.30 15.59 16.82
CA ARG A 24 6.04 14.17 17.10
C ARG A 24 7.23 13.39 16.55
N GLN A 25 8.22 13.11 17.39
CA GLN A 25 9.21 12.09 17.05
C GLN A 25 8.60 10.73 17.32
N ARG A 26 8.73 9.79 16.38
CA ARG A 26 8.35 8.40 16.59
C ARG A 26 9.44 7.73 17.43
N ASP A 27 9.43 7.97 18.74
CA ASP A 27 10.24 7.20 19.71
C ASP A 27 9.81 5.72 19.79
N GLU A 28 8.70 5.34 19.14
CA GLU A 28 8.22 3.95 19.07
C GLU A 28 9.00 3.04 18.09
N ALA A 29 9.81 3.60 17.18
CA ALA A 29 10.52 2.80 16.19
C ALA A 29 11.62 1.93 16.83
N THR A 30 12.29 2.41 17.88
CA THR A 30 13.40 1.71 18.53
C THR A 30 12.96 0.45 19.28
N TRP A 31 11.86 0.49 20.04
CA TRP A 31 11.42 -0.68 20.80
C TRP A 31 10.88 -1.80 19.92
N ARG A 32 10.13 -1.48 18.85
CA ARG A 32 9.62 -2.50 17.92
C ARG A 32 10.72 -3.12 17.08
N GLU A 33 11.66 -2.30 16.59
CA GLU A 33 12.83 -2.82 15.87
C GLU A 33 13.72 -3.68 16.80
N CYS A 34 13.88 -3.27 18.06
CA CYS A 34 14.51 -4.11 19.08
C CYS A 34 13.73 -5.40 19.32
N PHE A 35 12.39 -5.35 19.39
CA PHE A 35 11.56 -6.54 19.54
C PHE A 35 11.71 -7.48 18.34
N ASP A 36 11.72 -6.96 17.12
CA ASP A 36 11.77 -7.72 15.88
C ASP A 36 13.09 -8.44 15.65
N CYS A 37 14.22 -7.83 16.05
CA CYS A 37 15.54 -8.39 15.82
C CYS A 37 16.12 -9.18 17.01
N ASN A 38 15.49 -9.17 18.18
CA ASN A 38 16.07 -9.78 19.38
C ASN A 38 15.88 -11.31 19.43
N ARG A 39 16.99 -12.05 19.55
CA ARG A 39 17.00 -13.51 19.64
C ARG A 39 16.33 -14.06 20.91
N THR A 40 16.40 -13.35 22.04
CA THR A 40 15.76 -13.81 23.29
C THR A 40 14.24 -13.73 23.19
N VAL A 41 13.72 -12.67 22.55
CA VAL A 41 12.30 -12.52 22.23
C VAL A 41 11.83 -13.67 21.34
N LYS A 42 12.58 -14.00 20.28
CA LYS A 42 12.28 -15.15 19.42
C LYS A 42 12.14 -16.45 20.22
N LEU A 43 13.15 -16.77 21.05
CA LEU A 43 13.13 -17.98 21.88
C LEU A 43 11.95 -17.97 22.87
N SER A 44 11.60 -16.80 23.42
CA SER A 44 10.44 -16.68 24.30
C SER A 44 9.11 -16.94 23.58
N ILE A 45 8.94 -16.44 22.35
CA ILE A 45 7.73 -16.69 21.53
C ILE A 45 7.58 -18.19 21.27
N LEU A 46 8.67 -18.86 20.89
CA LEU A 46 8.69 -20.30 20.63
C LEU A 46 8.39 -21.11 21.90
N ALA A 47 9.01 -20.75 23.02
CA ALA A 47 8.78 -21.42 24.30
C ALA A 47 7.34 -21.25 24.79
N VAL A 48 6.79 -20.04 24.70
CA VAL A 48 5.39 -19.76 25.06
C VAL A 48 4.44 -20.57 24.18
N PHE A 49 4.65 -20.60 22.86
CA PHE A 49 3.81 -21.40 21.97
C PHE A 49 3.87 -22.90 22.31
N ALA A 50 5.07 -23.46 22.53
CA ALA A 50 5.23 -24.86 22.93
C ALA A 50 4.55 -25.17 24.28
N CYS A 51 4.71 -24.29 25.28
CA CYS A 51 4.05 -24.43 26.58
C CYS A 51 2.52 -24.38 26.45
N CYS A 52 2.00 -23.49 25.60
CA CYS A 52 0.57 -23.39 25.34
C CYS A 52 0.03 -24.65 24.63
N LEU A 53 0.75 -25.19 23.64
CA LEU A 53 0.37 -26.44 22.98
C LEU A 53 0.32 -27.61 23.98
N TYR A 54 1.31 -27.69 24.87
CA TYR A 54 1.32 -28.66 25.94
C TYR A 54 0.10 -28.45 26.86
N ALA A 55 -0.13 -27.25 27.39
CA ALA A 55 -1.30 -26.99 28.24
C ALA A 55 -2.65 -27.31 27.55
N LEU A 56 -2.78 -27.01 26.26
CA LEU A 56 -3.97 -27.31 25.45
C LEU A 56 -4.24 -28.81 25.31
N SER A 57 -3.20 -29.65 25.23
CA SER A 57 -3.37 -31.10 25.16
C SER A 57 -3.98 -31.66 26.45
N TYR A 58 -3.55 -31.17 27.62
CA TYR A 58 -4.10 -31.57 28.92
C TYR A 58 -5.48 -30.98 29.21
N TRP A 59 -5.69 -29.70 28.90
CA TRP A 59 -6.96 -29.01 29.17
C TRP A 59 -8.15 -29.69 28.51
N GLY A 60 -7.97 -30.16 27.27
CA GLY A 60 -9.02 -30.87 26.55
C GLY A 60 -9.34 -32.24 27.16
N SER A 61 -8.34 -32.99 27.62
CA SER A 61 -8.57 -34.28 28.30
C SER A 61 -9.33 -34.09 29.61
N LEU A 62 -8.95 -33.09 30.41
CA LEU A 62 -9.65 -32.75 31.64
C LEU A 62 -11.12 -32.36 31.38
N SER A 63 -11.36 -31.50 30.39
CA SER A 63 -12.69 -30.93 30.15
C SER A 63 -13.65 -31.91 29.47
N LEU A 64 -13.15 -32.82 28.62
CA LEU A 64 -13.97 -33.77 27.87
C LEU A 64 -14.09 -35.13 28.59
N GLY A 65 -13.47 -35.30 29.76
CA GLY A 65 -13.36 -36.58 30.48
C GLY A 65 -12.66 -37.66 29.66
N LEU A 66 -11.79 -37.27 28.74
CA LEU A 66 -11.02 -38.19 27.91
C LEU A 66 -9.75 -38.63 28.65
N PRO A 67 -9.16 -39.80 28.31
CA PRO A 67 -7.86 -40.18 28.83
C PRO A 67 -6.85 -39.04 28.66
N TYR A 68 -6.03 -38.80 29.68
CA TYR A 68 -4.93 -37.86 29.56
C TYR A 68 -4.03 -38.25 28.38
N PRO A 69 -3.49 -37.27 27.62
CA PRO A 69 -2.63 -37.59 26.50
C PRO A 69 -1.45 -38.42 27.01
N SER A 70 -1.18 -39.55 26.34
CA SER A 70 0.00 -40.35 26.65
C SER A 70 1.26 -39.51 26.47
N ASN A 71 2.32 -39.82 27.23
CA ASN A 71 3.63 -39.18 27.07
C ASN A 71 4.11 -39.24 25.60
N GLU A 72 3.78 -40.33 24.90
CA GLU A 72 4.02 -40.50 23.46
C GLU A 72 3.32 -39.45 22.60
N SER A 73 2.06 -39.09 22.91
CA SER A 73 1.30 -38.12 22.11
C SER A 73 1.86 -36.71 22.26
N ASN A 74 2.28 -36.34 23.48
CA ASN A 74 2.97 -35.07 23.72
C ASN A 74 4.35 -35.04 23.06
N LEU A 75 5.07 -36.18 23.05
CA LEU A 75 6.34 -36.31 22.33
C LEU A 75 6.16 -36.10 20.82
N ILE A 76 5.13 -36.71 20.22
CA ILE A 76 4.82 -36.53 18.79
C ILE A 76 4.51 -35.07 18.48
N ILE A 77 3.68 -34.40 19.30
CA ILE A 77 3.36 -32.97 19.12
C ILE A 77 4.64 -32.13 19.19
N PHE A 78 5.53 -32.41 20.14
CA PHE A 78 6.80 -31.69 20.28
C PHE A 78 7.72 -31.91 19.07
N VAL A 79 7.86 -33.14 18.58
CA VAL A 79 8.64 -33.44 17.37
C VAL A 79 8.07 -32.74 16.15
N VAL A 80 6.73 -32.77 15.96
CA VAL A 80 6.06 -32.05 14.87
C VAL A 80 6.30 -30.55 14.98
N PHE A 81 6.25 -29.98 16.18
CA PHE A 81 6.57 -28.57 16.40
C PHE A 81 8.01 -28.24 16.01
N LEU A 82 9.00 -29.05 16.40
CA LEU A 82 10.41 -28.83 16.02
C LEU A 82 10.61 -28.89 14.50
N VAL A 83 10.02 -29.89 13.83
CA VAL A 83 10.08 -30.01 12.36
C VAL A 83 9.41 -28.83 11.69
N ALA A 84 8.26 -28.36 12.21
CA ALA A 84 7.59 -27.17 11.71
C ALA A 84 8.50 -25.93 11.81
N MET A 85 9.18 -25.72 12.95
CA MET A 85 10.09 -24.58 13.10
C MET A 85 11.27 -24.65 12.14
N MET A 86 11.84 -25.85 11.93
CA MET A 86 12.90 -26.07 10.95
C MET A 86 12.43 -25.73 9.53
N MET A 87 11.22 -26.15 9.15
CA MET A 87 10.64 -25.83 7.84
C MET A 87 10.40 -24.32 7.68
N LEU A 88 9.95 -23.63 8.74
CA LEU A 88 9.72 -22.19 8.70
C LEU A 88 11.03 -21.42 8.49
N GLU A 89 12.12 -21.86 9.14
CA GLU A 89 13.45 -21.27 8.96
C GLU A 89 14.00 -21.49 7.54
N LEU A 90 13.77 -22.66 6.95
CA LEU A 90 14.25 -23.02 5.62
C LEU A 90 13.48 -22.33 4.48
N GLU A 91 12.15 -22.32 4.54
CA GLU A 91 11.31 -21.88 3.42
C GLU A 91 10.80 -20.43 3.55
N HIS A 92 10.72 -19.89 4.77
CA HIS A 92 10.10 -18.59 5.05
C HIS A 92 11.00 -17.72 5.93
N GLY A 93 12.23 -17.52 5.47
CA GLY A 93 13.24 -16.70 6.15
C GLY A 93 12.75 -15.30 6.52
N ASP A 94 11.90 -14.68 5.69
CA ASP A 94 11.33 -13.36 5.94
C ASP A 94 10.38 -13.31 7.16
N VAL A 95 9.63 -14.38 7.39
CA VAL A 95 8.79 -14.54 8.60
C VAL A 95 9.64 -14.94 9.79
N TRP A 96 10.64 -15.80 9.60
CA TRP A 96 11.54 -16.25 10.66
C TRP A 96 12.41 -15.12 11.23
N THR A 97 12.86 -14.19 10.39
CA THR A 97 13.74 -13.09 10.82
C THR A 97 13.03 -12.01 11.64
N ILE A 98 11.73 -11.80 11.42
CA ILE A 98 10.97 -10.71 12.03
C ILE A 98 10.05 -11.26 13.12
N ASN A 99 10.38 -10.99 14.40
CA ASN A 99 9.67 -11.60 15.52
C ASN A 99 8.17 -11.26 15.58
N SER A 100 7.74 -10.05 15.17
CA SER A 100 6.32 -9.71 15.09
C SER A 100 5.54 -10.57 14.09
N ARG A 101 6.13 -10.89 12.93
CA ARG A 101 5.53 -11.79 11.93
C ARG A 101 5.46 -13.23 12.43
N LEU A 102 6.53 -13.69 13.09
CA LEU A 102 6.56 -15.01 13.73
C LEU A 102 5.48 -15.13 14.83
N ALA A 103 5.38 -14.11 15.71
CA ALA A 103 4.38 -14.05 16.76
C ALA A 103 2.95 -14.00 16.19
N LEU A 104 2.71 -13.27 15.10
CA LEU A 104 1.43 -13.25 14.40
C LEU A 104 1.06 -14.64 13.87
N LEU A 105 1.98 -15.31 13.17
CA LEU A 105 1.74 -16.60 12.57
C LEU A 105 1.42 -17.66 13.64
N LEU A 106 2.30 -17.79 14.65
CA LEU A 106 2.12 -18.76 15.73
C LEU A 106 0.92 -18.41 16.60
N GLY A 107 0.70 -17.13 16.88
CA GLY A 107 -0.47 -16.65 17.62
C GLY A 107 -1.78 -17.01 16.91
N LEU A 108 -1.87 -16.81 15.60
CA LEU A 108 -3.06 -17.18 14.82
C LEU A 108 -3.29 -18.69 14.80
N VAL A 109 -2.24 -19.48 14.61
CA VAL A 109 -2.33 -20.96 14.68
C VAL A 109 -2.81 -21.40 16.07
N LEU A 110 -2.26 -20.81 17.14
CA LEU A 110 -2.63 -21.12 18.51
C LEU A 110 -4.10 -20.75 18.80
N VAL A 111 -4.53 -19.55 18.40
CA VAL A 111 -5.91 -19.09 18.55
C VAL A 111 -6.86 -19.98 17.77
N ASN A 112 -6.49 -20.43 16.57
CA ASN A 112 -7.31 -21.36 15.79
C ASN A 112 -7.48 -22.70 16.50
N ILE A 113 -6.39 -23.29 17.01
CA ILE A 113 -6.42 -24.55 17.77
C ILE A 113 -7.27 -24.38 19.03
N LEU A 114 -7.05 -23.30 19.80
CA LEU A 114 -7.80 -22.98 21.01
C LEU A 114 -9.29 -22.86 20.73
N LEU A 115 -9.65 -22.15 19.66
CA LEU A 115 -11.04 -21.90 19.30
C LEU A 115 -11.73 -23.19 18.86
N VAL A 116 -11.10 -24.01 18.01
CA VAL A 116 -11.65 -25.30 17.60
C VAL A 116 -11.79 -26.25 18.81
N ARG A 117 -10.78 -26.30 19.69
CA ARG A 117 -10.82 -27.12 20.90
C ARG A 117 -11.91 -26.67 21.86
N GLY A 118 -12.03 -25.36 22.10
CA GLY A 118 -13.05 -24.76 22.94
C GLY A 118 -14.46 -25.03 22.42
N MET A 119 -14.68 -24.91 21.10
CA MET A 119 -15.96 -25.27 20.47
C MET A 119 -16.28 -26.76 20.63
N CYS A 120 -15.28 -27.64 20.46
CA CYS A 120 -15.46 -29.07 20.69
C CYS A 120 -15.90 -29.39 22.13
N ILE A 121 -15.28 -28.74 23.12
CA ILE A 121 -15.65 -28.86 24.54
C ILE A 121 -17.09 -28.38 24.76
N ALA A 122 -17.41 -27.15 24.33
CA ALA A 122 -18.73 -26.55 24.54
C ALA A 122 -19.86 -27.39 23.92
N LEU A 123 -19.64 -27.93 22.71
CA LEU A 123 -20.64 -28.73 22.01
C LEU A 123 -20.82 -30.12 22.65
N LYS A 124 -19.74 -30.78 23.08
CA LYS A 124 -19.84 -32.06 23.79
C LYS A 124 -20.56 -31.90 25.14
N THR A 125 -20.29 -30.83 25.88
CA THR A 125 -21.02 -30.54 27.14
C THR A 125 -22.51 -30.24 26.90
N GLY A 126 -22.86 -29.75 25.71
CA GLY A 126 -24.24 -29.52 25.28
C GLY A 126 -24.99 -30.77 24.79
N GLY A 127 -24.41 -31.97 24.92
CA GLY A 127 -25.07 -33.24 24.56
C GLY A 127 -25.05 -33.62 23.08
N SER A 128 -24.28 -32.89 22.25
CA SER A 128 -24.15 -33.21 20.82
C SER A 128 -23.09 -34.30 20.56
N GLN A 129 -23.36 -35.19 19.60
CA GLN A 129 -22.43 -36.27 19.24
C GLN A 129 -21.24 -35.72 18.45
N LEU A 130 -20.05 -36.31 18.65
CA LEU A 130 -18.78 -35.83 18.07
C LEU A 130 -18.79 -35.75 16.52
N GLY A 131 -19.53 -36.64 15.86
CA GLY A 131 -19.60 -36.71 14.40
C GLY A 131 -20.25 -35.49 13.73
N ASP A 132 -21.21 -34.84 14.41
CA ASP A 132 -21.86 -33.62 13.94
C ASP A 132 -20.96 -32.38 14.04
N LEU A 133 -19.84 -32.48 14.78
CA LEU A 133 -19.03 -31.34 15.22
C LEU A 133 -18.02 -30.89 14.19
N TYR A 134 -17.55 -31.77 13.30
CA TYR A 134 -16.51 -31.43 12.31
C TYR A 134 -16.94 -30.28 11.38
N PHE A 135 -18.24 -30.11 11.19
CA PHE A 135 -18.83 -29.16 10.24
C PHE A 135 -19.12 -27.79 10.84
N LEU A 136 -18.89 -27.63 12.15
CA LEU A 136 -19.03 -26.37 12.87
C LEU A 136 -17.68 -25.76 13.27
N MET A 137 -16.57 -26.37 12.86
CA MET A 137 -15.23 -25.92 13.25
C MET A 137 -14.64 -24.96 12.22
N PRO A 138 -14.21 -23.74 12.60
CA PRO A 138 -13.55 -22.80 11.69
C PRO A 138 -12.07 -23.15 11.48
N THR A 139 -11.81 -24.30 10.88
CA THR A 139 -10.45 -24.82 10.61
C THR A 139 -9.64 -23.91 9.70
N ALA A 140 -10.30 -23.12 8.86
CA ALA A 140 -9.68 -22.20 7.92
C ALA A 140 -9.28 -20.82 8.50
N LEU A 141 -9.63 -20.49 9.76
CA LEU A 141 -9.44 -19.14 10.30
C LEU A 141 -7.97 -18.70 10.31
N ALA A 142 -7.05 -19.53 10.80
CA ALA A 142 -5.62 -19.20 10.80
C ALA A 142 -5.05 -19.09 9.37
N PRO A 143 -5.20 -20.08 8.48
CA PRO A 143 -4.75 -19.97 7.09
C PRO A 143 -5.29 -18.73 6.36
N MET A 144 -6.57 -18.39 6.58
CA MET A 144 -7.20 -17.23 5.95
C MET A 144 -6.57 -15.92 6.44
N CYS A 145 -6.38 -15.76 7.75
CA CYS A 145 -5.72 -14.57 8.31
C CYS A 145 -4.26 -14.45 7.86
N VAL A 146 -3.49 -15.53 7.92
CA VAL A 146 -2.08 -15.55 7.51
C VAL A 146 -1.97 -15.23 6.01
N SER A 147 -2.88 -15.72 5.17
CA SER A 147 -2.88 -15.43 3.73
C SER A 147 -3.10 -13.96 3.43
N LEU A 148 -4.02 -13.31 4.16
CA LEU A 148 -4.31 -11.88 3.98
C LEU A 148 -3.18 -10.98 4.51
N LEU A 149 -2.52 -11.36 5.61
CA LEU A 149 -1.55 -10.51 6.31
C LEU A 149 -0.09 -10.77 5.90
N LEU A 150 0.30 -12.03 5.73
CA LEU A 150 1.68 -12.45 5.45
C LEU A 150 1.84 -13.03 4.04
N GLY A 151 0.75 -13.17 3.29
CA GLY A 151 0.75 -13.65 1.92
C GLY A 151 0.60 -15.17 1.79
N THR A 152 0.57 -15.64 0.53
CA THR A 152 0.21 -17.02 0.19
C THR A 152 1.20 -18.06 0.74
N ARG A 153 2.51 -17.79 0.69
CA ARG A 153 3.53 -18.80 1.06
C ARG A 153 3.49 -19.13 2.57
N PRO A 154 3.53 -18.16 3.52
CA PRO A 154 3.40 -18.48 4.95
C PRO A 154 2.04 -19.09 5.30
N ALA A 155 1.00 -18.77 4.52
CA ALA A 155 -0.33 -19.33 4.76
C ALA A 155 -0.42 -20.81 4.42
N LEU A 156 0.22 -21.28 3.34
CA LEU A 156 0.32 -22.72 3.05
C LEU A 156 1.03 -23.46 4.18
N TYR A 157 2.10 -22.89 4.73
CA TYR A 157 2.75 -23.43 5.92
C TYR A 157 1.78 -23.48 7.11
N ALA A 158 1.02 -22.40 7.35
CA ALA A 158 0.01 -22.37 8.40
C ALA A 158 -1.06 -23.46 8.23
N VAL A 159 -1.50 -23.77 6.99
CA VAL A 159 -2.42 -24.89 6.70
C VAL A 159 -1.85 -26.21 7.19
N PHE A 160 -0.61 -26.54 6.82
CA PHE A 160 0.01 -27.81 7.22
C PHE A 160 0.15 -27.90 8.75
N VAL A 161 0.72 -26.87 9.37
CA VAL A 161 0.97 -26.87 10.81
C VAL A 161 -0.33 -26.89 11.60
N SER A 162 -1.32 -26.06 11.26
CA SER A 162 -2.59 -26.04 11.96
C SER A 162 -3.32 -27.36 11.81
N SER A 163 -3.35 -27.97 10.63
CA SER A 163 -4.08 -29.22 10.38
C SER A 163 -3.49 -30.41 11.12
N ILE A 164 -2.16 -30.55 11.12
CA ILE A 164 -1.47 -31.65 11.81
C ILE A 164 -1.60 -31.47 13.33
N LEU A 165 -1.32 -30.27 13.86
CA LEU A 165 -1.42 -30.01 15.30
C LEU A 165 -2.85 -30.19 15.80
N LEU A 166 -3.84 -29.71 15.04
CA LEU A 166 -5.24 -29.86 15.40
C LEU A 166 -5.64 -31.34 15.46
N SER A 167 -5.24 -32.15 14.47
CA SER A 167 -5.49 -33.60 14.45
C SER A 167 -4.88 -34.30 15.67
N LEU A 168 -3.62 -34.01 15.99
CA LEU A 168 -2.92 -34.61 17.13
C LEU A 168 -3.57 -34.24 18.47
N ILE A 169 -3.89 -32.96 18.66
CA ILE A 169 -4.51 -32.45 19.89
C ILE A 169 -5.94 -32.97 20.06
N MET A 170 -6.65 -33.24 18.95
CA MET A 170 -8.00 -33.81 18.98
C MET A 170 -8.04 -35.34 19.10
N GLY A 171 -6.89 -36.00 19.36
CA GLY A 171 -6.85 -37.45 19.56
C GLY A 171 -6.51 -38.25 18.30
N ARG A 172 -5.65 -37.72 17.43
CA ARG A 172 -5.20 -38.34 16.16
C ARG A 172 -6.32 -38.54 15.14
N ASP A 173 -7.18 -37.53 15.06
CA ASP A 173 -8.32 -37.53 14.15
C ASP A 173 -7.90 -37.24 12.71
N PHE A 174 -7.86 -38.30 11.89
CA PHE A 174 -7.48 -38.18 10.48
C PHE A 174 -8.49 -37.37 9.65
N SER A 175 -9.79 -37.49 9.95
CA SER A 175 -10.85 -36.79 9.22
C SER A 175 -10.72 -35.28 9.41
N LEU A 176 -10.47 -34.84 10.65
CA LEU A 176 -10.25 -33.44 10.98
C LEU A 176 -9.00 -32.88 10.30
N MET A 177 -7.94 -33.67 10.20
CA MET A 177 -6.72 -33.28 9.47
C MET A 177 -7.05 -32.98 8.00
N VAL A 178 -7.74 -33.90 7.32
CA VAL A 178 -8.08 -33.76 5.90
C VAL A 178 -9.03 -32.58 5.67
N ILE A 179 -10.07 -32.44 6.50
CA ILE A 179 -11.00 -31.31 6.42
C ILE A 179 -10.27 -29.98 6.59
N SER A 180 -9.37 -29.90 7.58
CA SER A 180 -8.58 -28.69 7.85
C SER A 180 -7.62 -28.35 6.71
N MET A 181 -7.01 -29.36 6.10
CA MET A 181 -6.14 -29.17 4.94
C MET A 181 -6.94 -28.65 3.74
N ILE A 182 -8.06 -29.29 3.40
CA ILE A 182 -8.88 -28.89 2.24
C ILE A 182 -9.46 -27.48 2.45
N SER A 183 -10.03 -27.21 3.61
CA SER A 183 -10.60 -25.90 3.95
C SER A 183 -9.51 -24.83 3.96
N GLY A 184 -8.33 -25.14 4.52
CA GLY A 184 -7.18 -24.26 4.58
C GLY A 184 -6.61 -23.93 3.20
N PHE A 185 -6.38 -24.93 2.35
CA PHE A 185 -5.90 -24.70 0.97
C PHE A 185 -6.91 -23.91 0.15
N THR A 186 -8.20 -24.19 0.31
CA THR A 186 -9.26 -23.43 -0.35
C THR A 186 -9.26 -21.99 0.13
N ALA A 187 -9.12 -21.76 1.43
CA ALA A 187 -9.01 -20.40 1.98
C ALA A 187 -7.84 -19.65 1.36
N VAL A 188 -6.64 -20.25 1.35
CA VAL A 188 -5.44 -19.62 0.78
C VAL A 188 -5.59 -19.31 -0.71
N TYR A 189 -6.20 -20.22 -1.48
CA TYR A 189 -6.42 -20.03 -2.91
C TYR A 189 -7.36 -18.86 -3.20
N PHE A 190 -8.49 -18.79 -2.50
CA PHE A 190 -9.49 -17.74 -2.72
C PHE A 190 -9.08 -16.39 -2.12
N THR A 191 -8.36 -16.36 -1.00
CA THR A 191 -7.89 -15.09 -0.41
C THR A 191 -6.77 -14.42 -1.19
N LYS A 192 -6.03 -15.15 -2.04
CA LYS A 192 -4.95 -14.57 -2.87
C LYS A 192 -5.39 -13.38 -3.72
N ARG A 193 -6.68 -13.26 -4.03
CA ARG A 193 -7.23 -12.19 -4.88
C ARG A 193 -8.17 -11.23 -4.13
N VAL A 194 -8.20 -11.27 -2.80
CA VAL A 194 -9.12 -10.44 -2.02
C VAL A 194 -8.64 -8.99 -2.05
N ARG A 195 -9.50 -8.13 -2.59
CA ARG A 195 -9.28 -6.67 -2.65
C ARG A 195 -10.39 -5.88 -1.98
N LYS A 196 -11.56 -6.49 -1.78
CA LYS A 196 -12.73 -5.89 -1.14
C LYS A 196 -13.31 -6.85 -0.11
N ARG A 197 -14.02 -6.29 0.88
CA ARG A 197 -14.70 -7.09 1.92
C ARG A 197 -15.65 -8.16 1.37
N HIS A 198 -16.30 -7.89 0.24
CA HIS A 198 -17.19 -8.87 -0.40
C HIS A 198 -16.43 -10.05 -1.03
N ASP A 199 -15.16 -9.88 -1.43
CA ASP A 199 -14.31 -10.98 -1.92
C ASP A 199 -13.94 -11.93 -0.78
N LEU A 200 -13.79 -11.39 0.43
CA LEU A 200 -13.56 -12.19 1.63
C LEU A 200 -14.78 -13.07 1.96
N VAL A 201 -16.00 -12.54 1.84
CA VAL A 201 -17.23 -13.33 2.01
C VAL A 201 -17.33 -14.43 0.96
N LYS A 202 -17.03 -14.14 -0.32
CA LYS A 202 -16.96 -15.17 -1.38
C LYS A 202 -15.95 -16.27 -1.04
N SER A 203 -14.81 -15.90 -0.47
CA SER A 203 -13.80 -16.87 0.00
C SER A 203 -14.35 -17.75 1.12
N GLY A 204 -15.10 -17.18 2.07
CA GLY A 204 -15.79 -17.94 3.13
C GLY A 204 -16.81 -18.94 2.59
N VAL A 205 -17.62 -18.54 1.60
CA VAL A 205 -18.56 -19.44 0.91
C VAL A 205 -17.80 -20.59 0.23
N ALA A 206 -16.71 -20.31 -0.48
CA ALA A 206 -15.90 -21.34 -1.13
C ALA A 206 -15.30 -22.34 -0.13
N VAL A 207 -14.78 -21.85 1.00
CA VAL A 207 -14.30 -22.68 2.12
C VAL A 207 -15.43 -23.55 2.67
N GLY A 208 -16.61 -22.98 2.84
CA GLY A 208 -17.80 -23.68 3.31
C GLY A 208 -18.25 -24.80 2.37
N ILE A 209 -18.25 -24.55 1.05
CA ILE A 209 -18.55 -25.56 0.03
C ILE A 209 -17.50 -26.67 0.01
N ALA A 210 -16.21 -26.32 0.07
CA ALA A 210 -15.14 -27.33 0.10
C ALA A 210 -15.23 -28.22 1.37
N SER A 211 -15.56 -27.60 2.51
CA SER A 211 -15.80 -28.31 3.77
C SER A 211 -17.03 -29.21 3.68
N MET A 212 -18.11 -28.75 3.05
CA MET A 212 -19.32 -29.54 2.78
C MET A 212 -19.02 -30.74 1.87
N VAL A 213 -18.26 -30.58 0.79
CA VAL A 213 -17.92 -31.71 -0.11
C VAL A 213 -17.11 -32.76 0.65
N THR A 214 -16.13 -32.32 1.44
CA THR A 214 -15.31 -33.20 2.28
C THR A 214 -16.17 -33.89 3.34
N ALA A 215 -17.10 -33.17 3.95
CA ALA A 215 -18.07 -33.67 4.92
C ALA A 215 -18.92 -34.80 4.36
N LEU A 216 -19.51 -34.57 3.18
CA LEU A 216 -20.36 -35.55 2.52
C LEU A 216 -19.58 -36.82 2.18
N ALA A 217 -18.32 -36.69 1.72
CA ALA A 217 -17.47 -37.83 1.44
C ALA A 217 -17.21 -38.69 2.70
N PHE A 218 -16.81 -38.08 3.81
CA PHE A 218 -16.59 -38.82 5.06
C PHE A 218 -17.89 -39.37 5.65
N GLY A 219 -18.99 -38.62 5.58
CA GLY A 219 -20.30 -39.06 6.04
C GLY A 219 -20.81 -40.29 5.30
N LEU A 220 -20.62 -40.34 3.97
CA LEU A 220 -20.95 -41.51 3.16
C LEU A 220 -20.09 -42.73 3.52
N ILE A 221 -18.78 -42.53 3.72
CA ILE A 221 -17.87 -43.60 4.15
C ILE A 221 -18.28 -44.17 5.51
N GLN A 222 -18.76 -43.32 6.42
CA GLN A 222 -19.21 -43.71 7.76
C GLN A 222 -20.65 -44.25 7.79
N GLY A 223 -21.35 -44.31 6.64
CA GLY A 223 -22.73 -44.83 6.55
C GLY A 223 -23.77 -43.96 7.26
N GLN A 224 -23.56 -42.65 7.33
CA GLN A 224 -24.49 -41.72 7.96
C GLN A 224 -25.76 -41.47 7.13
N ASP A 225 -26.85 -41.14 7.80
CA ASP A 225 -28.14 -40.87 7.17
C ASP A 225 -28.12 -39.62 6.26
N ALA A 226 -28.89 -39.66 5.17
CA ALA A 226 -28.94 -38.59 4.18
C ALA A 226 -29.42 -37.24 4.77
N GLY A 227 -30.35 -37.27 5.73
CA GLY A 227 -30.80 -36.08 6.44
C GLY A 227 -29.70 -35.47 7.30
N ALA A 228 -28.94 -36.31 8.02
CA ALA A 228 -27.79 -35.87 8.80
C ALA A 228 -26.72 -35.21 7.91
N LEU A 229 -26.39 -35.83 6.77
CA LEU A 229 -25.47 -35.27 5.77
C LEU A 229 -25.92 -33.90 5.22
N ALA A 230 -27.21 -33.75 4.92
CA ALA A 230 -27.75 -32.49 4.44
C ALA A 230 -27.61 -31.36 5.48
N THR A 231 -27.93 -31.65 6.76
CA THR A 231 -27.76 -30.66 7.84
C THR A 231 -26.30 -30.31 8.09
N ALA A 232 -25.40 -31.29 8.04
CA ALA A 232 -23.96 -31.10 8.12
C ALA A 232 -23.43 -30.19 7.00
N GLY A 233 -23.90 -30.37 5.77
CA GLY A 233 -23.50 -29.55 4.65
C GLY A 233 -23.90 -28.08 4.80
N VAL A 234 -25.14 -27.82 5.25
CA VAL A 234 -25.61 -26.45 5.53
C VAL A 234 -24.78 -25.80 6.63
N ARG A 235 -24.51 -26.53 7.72
CA ARG A 235 -23.65 -26.07 8.83
C ARG A 235 -22.24 -25.71 8.34
N ALA A 236 -21.64 -26.53 7.48
CA ALA A 236 -20.31 -26.27 6.92
C ALA A 236 -20.26 -24.97 6.10
N VAL A 237 -21.28 -24.72 5.27
CA VAL A 237 -21.37 -23.48 4.49
C VAL A 237 -21.53 -22.26 5.40
N LEU A 238 -22.45 -22.34 6.37
CA LEU A 238 -22.65 -21.27 7.35
C LEU A 238 -21.38 -21.00 8.15
N MET A 239 -20.64 -22.04 8.55
CA MET A 239 -19.38 -21.89 9.27
C MET A 239 -18.28 -21.25 8.43
N GLY A 240 -18.22 -21.57 7.13
CA GLY A 240 -17.30 -20.89 6.20
C GLY A 240 -17.58 -19.39 6.09
N ILE A 241 -18.86 -19.01 5.98
CA ILE A 241 -19.29 -17.60 5.98
C ILE A 241 -18.98 -16.93 7.32
N ALA A 242 -19.33 -17.57 8.44
CA ALA A 242 -19.06 -17.06 9.78
C ALA A 242 -17.55 -16.84 10.00
N THR A 243 -16.71 -17.77 9.52
CA THR A 243 -15.25 -17.63 9.57
C THR A 243 -14.79 -16.39 8.82
N ALA A 244 -15.26 -16.16 7.58
CA ALA A 244 -14.91 -14.98 6.82
C ALA A 244 -15.37 -13.67 7.48
N LEU A 245 -16.54 -13.66 8.14
CA LEU A 245 -17.03 -12.51 8.89
C LEU A 245 -16.16 -12.21 10.12
N VAL A 246 -15.78 -13.25 10.88
CA VAL A 246 -14.86 -13.12 12.02
C VAL A 246 -13.51 -12.59 11.53
N VAL A 247 -12.95 -13.14 10.45
CA VAL A 247 -11.70 -12.67 9.85
C VAL A 247 -11.82 -11.19 9.45
N SER A 248 -12.90 -10.80 8.79
CA SER A 248 -13.17 -9.41 8.39
C SER A 248 -13.23 -8.45 9.59
N ALA A 249 -13.76 -8.91 10.74
CA ALA A 249 -13.87 -8.11 11.95
C ALA A 249 -12.54 -7.97 12.70
N ILE A 250 -11.73 -9.03 12.76
CA ILE A 250 -10.43 -8.99 13.48
C ILE A 250 -9.30 -8.39 12.65
N LEU A 251 -9.40 -8.38 11.33
CA LEU A 251 -8.33 -7.94 10.43
C LEU A 251 -7.81 -6.52 10.74
N PRO A 252 -8.66 -5.48 10.93
CA PRO A 252 -8.18 -4.14 11.26
C PRO A 252 -7.42 -4.06 12.59
N ILE A 253 -7.77 -4.92 13.55
CA ILE A 253 -7.10 -5.03 14.84
C ILE A 253 -5.70 -5.62 14.62
N LEU A 254 -5.60 -6.72 13.87
CA LEU A 254 -4.33 -7.36 13.54
C LEU A 254 -3.41 -6.42 12.75
N GLU A 255 -3.94 -5.70 11.76
CA GLU A 255 -3.20 -4.68 11.00
C GLU A 255 -2.65 -3.55 11.89
N THR A 256 -3.36 -3.20 12.95
CA THR A 256 -2.95 -2.14 13.87
C THR A 256 -1.92 -2.64 14.87
N VAL A 257 -2.13 -3.82 15.45
CA VAL A 257 -1.21 -4.44 16.42
C VAL A 257 0.12 -4.80 15.77
N PHE A 258 0.10 -5.31 14.54
CA PHE A 258 1.30 -5.78 13.83
C PHE A 258 1.86 -4.78 12.80
N ASP A 259 1.26 -3.59 12.66
CA ASP A 259 1.67 -2.55 11.69
C ASP A 259 1.77 -3.07 10.24
N ILE A 260 0.86 -3.98 9.86
CA ILE A 260 0.74 -4.56 8.52
C ILE A 260 -0.37 -3.86 7.76
N ILE A 261 -0.21 -3.70 6.44
CA ILE A 261 -1.22 -3.11 5.56
C ILE A 261 -1.62 -4.17 4.54
N THR A 262 -2.89 -4.57 4.54
CA THR A 262 -3.42 -5.51 3.55
C THR A 262 -3.79 -4.81 2.24
N ASP A 263 -4.01 -5.58 1.18
CA ASP A 263 -4.46 -5.05 -0.11
C ASP A 263 -5.79 -4.27 0.00
N MET A 264 -6.67 -4.68 0.92
CA MET A 264 -7.91 -3.93 1.20
C MET A 264 -7.59 -2.56 1.78
N SER A 265 -6.72 -2.49 2.79
CA SER A 265 -6.34 -1.23 3.44
C SER A 265 -5.56 -0.30 2.49
N TRP A 266 -4.76 -0.85 1.57
CA TRP A 266 -4.16 -0.06 0.48
C TRP A 266 -5.21 0.57 -0.43
N ILE A 267 -6.27 -0.16 -0.78
CA ILE A 267 -7.36 0.38 -1.60
C ILE A 267 -8.16 1.44 -0.84
N GLU A 268 -8.42 1.24 0.46
CA GLU A 268 -9.08 2.23 1.31
C GLU A 268 -8.26 3.53 1.40
N LEU A 269 -6.94 3.44 1.52
CA LEU A 269 -6.04 4.60 1.52
C LEU A 269 -5.87 5.26 0.15
N ALA A 270 -6.19 4.56 -0.94
CA ALA A 270 -6.19 5.12 -2.29
C ALA A 270 -7.44 5.97 -2.58
N ASP A 271 -8.42 6.01 -1.67
CA ASP A 271 -9.58 6.87 -1.78
C ASP A 271 -9.18 8.35 -1.65
N LEU A 272 -9.45 9.12 -2.70
CA LEU A 272 -9.15 10.56 -2.77
C LEU A 272 -10.01 11.39 -1.80
N ASN A 273 -11.05 10.78 -1.20
CA ASN A 273 -11.82 11.39 -0.12
C ASN A 273 -11.14 11.33 1.25
N HIS A 274 -9.94 10.74 1.34
CA HIS A 274 -9.16 10.79 2.57
C HIS A 274 -8.98 12.25 3.04
N PRO A 275 -9.28 12.61 4.31
CA PRO A 275 -9.32 14.00 4.77
C PRO A 275 -8.03 14.79 4.50
N LEU A 276 -6.88 14.13 4.59
CA LEU A 276 -5.58 14.75 4.30
C LEU A 276 -5.36 15.03 2.81
N LEU A 277 -5.87 14.16 1.93
CA LEU A 277 -5.81 14.39 0.48
C LEU A 277 -6.78 15.49 0.06
N GLN A 278 -8.00 15.52 0.63
CA GLN A 278 -8.94 16.62 0.43
C GLN A 278 -8.36 17.97 0.88
N ARG A 279 -7.68 17.99 2.02
CA ARG A 279 -6.97 19.18 2.50
C ARG A 279 -5.89 19.62 1.50
N MET A 280 -5.09 18.68 0.98
CA MET A 280 -4.08 18.98 -0.04
C MET A 280 -4.69 19.52 -1.33
N THR A 281 -5.83 18.98 -1.78
CA THR A 281 -6.55 19.49 -2.96
C THR A 281 -6.96 20.96 -2.80
N ILE A 282 -7.34 21.38 -1.59
CA ILE A 282 -7.81 22.75 -1.30
C ILE A 282 -6.62 23.69 -1.06
N GLU A 283 -5.66 23.29 -0.22
CA GLU A 283 -4.56 24.15 0.23
C GLU A 283 -3.37 24.18 -0.74
N ALA A 284 -3.12 23.08 -1.47
CA ALA A 284 -1.98 22.90 -2.39
C ALA A 284 -2.40 22.16 -3.68
N PRO A 285 -3.29 22.73 -4.51
CA PRO A 285 -3.88 22.05 -5.67
C PRO A 285 -2.85 21.64 -6.73
N GLY A 286 -1.77 22.41 -6.89
CA GLY A 286 -0.68 22.09 -7.80
C GLY A 286 0.11 20.86 -7.37
N THR A 287 0.44 20.79 -6.07
CA THR A 287 1.06 19.62 -5.44
C THR A 287 0.15 18.39 -5.51
N TYR A 288 -1.16 18.57 -5.31
CA TYR A 288 -2.13 17.48 -5.49
C TYR A 288 -2.11 16.93 -6.91
N HIS A 289 -2.14 17.81 -7.93
CA HIS A 289 -2.07 17.37 -9.31
C HIS A 289 -0.75 16.67 -9.64
N HIS A 290 0.38 17.20 -9.15
CA HIS A 290 1.69 16.56 -9.25
C HIS A 290 1.67 15.14 -8.67
N SER A 291 1.18 14.99 -7.44
CA SER A 291 1.10 13.69 -6.76
C SER A 291 0.24 12.68 -7.52
N LEU A 292 -0.84 13.12 -8.19
CA LEU A 292 -1.65 12.25 -9.05
C LEU A 292 -0.90 11.75 -10.29
N VAL A 293 -0.09 12.61 -10.93
CA VAL A 293 0.70 12.22 -12.11
C VAL A 293 1.81 11.26 -11.70
N VAL A 294 2.53 11.57 -10.61
CA VAL A 294 3.53 10.68 -10.01
C VAL A 294 2.91 9.34 -9.64
N ALA A 295 1.70 9.33 -9.06
CA ALA A 295 0.98 8.11 -8.73
C ALA A 295 0.73 7.22 -9.96
N ASN A 296 0.33 7.81 -11.09
CA ASN A 296 0.14 7.05 -12.33
C ASN A 296 1.46 6.50 -12.88
N LEU A 297 2.55 7.25 -12.78
CA LEU A 297 3.90 6.82 -13.19
C LEU A 297 4.37 5.60 -12.40
N VAL A 298 4.34 5.69 -11.07
CA VAL A 298 4.82 4.60 -10.20
C VAL A 298 3.88 3.39 -10.24
N GLU A 299 2.58 3.59 -10.42
CA GLU A 299 1.61 2.49 -10.54
C GLU A 299 1.86 1.67 -11.80
N ALA A 300 2.09 2.34 -12.94
CA ALA A 300 2.42 1.69 -14.20
C ALA A 300 3.75 0.92 -14.12
N ALA A 301 4.79 1.56 -13.57
CA ALA A 301 6.10 0.92 -13.41
C ALA A 301 6.06 -0.26 -12.42
N SER A 302 5.31 -0.13 -11.32
CA SER A 302 5.17 -1.22 -10.36
C SER A 302 4.45 -2.42 -10.97
N LYS A 303 3.45 -2.18 -11.83
CA LYS A 303 2.74 -3.24 -12.56
C LYS A 303 3.64 -3.97 -13.54
N SER A 304 4.52 -3.26 -14.28
CA SER A 304 5.46 -3.90 -15.21
C SER A 304 6.54 -4.73 -14.50
N LEU A 305 6.87 -4.37 -13.26
CA LEU A 305 7.82 -5.08 -12.41
C LEU A 305 7.21 -6.21 -11.57
N GLY A 306 5.89 -6.41 -11.63
CA GLY A 306 5.18 -7.39 -10.79
C GLY A 306 5.14 -7.03 -9.29
N LEU A 307 5.37 -5.76 -8.95
CA LEU A 307 5.22 -5.20 -7.61
C LEU A 307 3.76 -4.81 -7.35
N ASN A 308 3.41 -4.42 -6.11
CA ASN A 308 2.04 -4.03 -5.76
C ASN A 308 1.72 -2.62 -6.31
N PRO A 309 0.86 -2.50 -7.35
CA PRO A 309 0.57 -1.22 -7.98
C PRO A 309 -0.27 -0.29 -7.08
N THR A 310 -1.18 -0.84 -6.28
CA THR A 310 -2.02 -0.05 -5.38
C THR A 310 -1.20 0.58 -4.27
N GLN A 311 -0.26 -0.18 -3.71
CA GLN A 311 0.71 0.36 -2.77
C GLN A 311 1.48 1.54 -3.39
N ALA A 312 1.95 1.40 -4.64
CA ALA A 312 2.76 2.42 -5.32
C ALA A 312 1.98 3.72 -5.48
N ARG A 313 0.74 3.58 -5.93
CA ARG A 313 -0.21 4.68 -6.05
C ARG A 313 -0.36 5.43 -4.73
N VAL A 314 -0.61 4.73 -3.63
CA VAL A 314 -0.79 5.35 -2.31
C VAL A 314 0.48 6.06 -1.84
N LEU A 315 1.65 5.44 -1.95
CA LEU A 315 2.91 6.09 -1.54
C LEU A 315 3.10 7.42 -2.28
N ALA A 316 2.84 7.45 -3.58
CA ALA A 316 2.92 8.66 -4.40
C ALA A 316 1.84 9.70 -4.06
N LEU A 317 0.60 9.30 -3.74
CA LEU A 317 -0.45 10.25 -3.35
C LEU A 317 -0.10 11.03 -2.08
N PHE A 318 0.64 10.40 -1.16
CA PHE A 318 0.96 11.00 0.14
C PHE A 318 2.37 11.58 0.25
N HIS A 319 3.28 11.34 -0.71
CA HIS A 319 4.71 11.67 -0.54
C HIS A 319 4.98 13.15 -0.21
N ASP A 320 4.13 14.03 -0.74
CA ASP A 320 4.34 15.47 -0.77
C ASP A 320 3.38 16.27 0.14
N ILE A 321 2.62 15.58 1.00
CA ILE A 321 1.61 16.22 1.87
C ILE A 321 2.17 17.33 2.77
N GLY A 322 3.49 17.32 3.04
CA GLY A 322 4.15 18.36 3.82
C GLY A 322 4.09 19.75 3.17
N LYS A 323 4.02 19.81 1.84
CA LYS A 323 3.92 21.08 1.10
C LYS A 323 2.65 21.86 1.44
N THR A 324 1.61 21.20 1.98
CA THR A 324 0.38 21.84 2.46
C THR A 324 0.60 22.86 3.59
N ILE A 325 1.71 22.77 4.32
CA ILE A 325 2.01 23.73 5.40
C ILE A 325 2.42 25.10 4.83
N LYS A 326 3.14 25.12 3.70
CA LYS A 326 3.66 26.34 3.05
C LYS A 326 3.51 26.27 1.52
N PRO A 327 2.28 26.17 0.99
CA PRO A 327 2.05 25.85 -0.42
C PRO A 327 2.65 26.88 -1.37
N SER A 328 2.62 28.17 -1.01
CA SER A 328 3.12 29.28 -1.83
C SER A 328 4.63 29.27 -2.11
N TYR A 329 5.41 28.46 -1.38
CA TYR A 329 6.84 28.28 -1.63
C TYR A 329 7.15 27.17 -2.65
N PHE A 330 6.15 26.43 -3.12
CA PHE A 330 6.34 25.36 -4.11
C PHE A 330 5.83 25.80 -5.46
N THR A 331 6.69 25.73 -6.48
CA THR A 331 6.46 26.33 -7.81
C THR A 331 5.18 25.84 -8.48
N GLU A 332 4.81 24.59 -8.27
CA GLU A 332 3.59 24.00 -8.82
C GLU A 332 2.30 24.63 -8.28
N ASN A 333 2.35 25.31 -7.13
CA ASN A 333 1.23 26.02 -6.52
C ASN A 333 1.25 27.53 -6.79
N ILE A 334 2.29 28.04 -7.47
CA ILE A 334 2.39 29.46 -7.81
C ILE A 334 1.62 29.69 -9.10
N SER A 335 0.66 30.61 -9.09
CA SER A 335 -0.12 30.94 -10.29
C SER A 335 0.73 31.67 -11.31
N SER A 336 0.47 31.43 -12.60
CA SER A 336 1.15 32.11 -13.70
C SER A 336 1.12 33.63 -13.53
N GLY A 337 2.31 34.25 -13.49
CA GLY A 337 2.48 35.71 -13.31
C GLY A 337 2.67 36.18 -11.87
N GLN A 338 2.55 35.31 -10.86
CA GLN A 338 2.93 35.66 -9.49
C GLN A 338 4.44 35.54 -9.28
N LYS A 339 5.03 36.49 -8.53
CA LYS A 339 6.45 36.44 -8.14
C LYS A 339 6.68 35.33 -7.12
N SER A 340 7.81 34.65 -7.21
CA SER A 340 8.16 33.61 -6.26
C SER A 340 8.53 34.23 -4.91
N PRO A 341 8.02 33.73 -3.77
CA PRO A 341 8.50 34.16 -2.45
C PRO A 341 10.01 33.93 -2.26
N HIS A 342 10.59 32.99 -3.02
CA HIS A 342 12.03 32.71 -3.03
C HIS A 342 12.89 33.86 -3.55
N ASP A 343 12.32 34.83 -4.28
CA ASP A 343 13.06 35.98 -4.79
C ASP A 343 13.45 36.96 -3.68
N ASN A 344 12.71 36.94 -2.57
CA ASN A 344 12.88 37.88 -1.45
C ASN A 344 13.62 37.29 -0.25
N ILE A 345 14.15 36.06 -0.35
CA ILE A 345 14.85 35.38 0.73
C ILE A 345 16.18 34.80 0.26
N SER A 346 17.09 34.54 1.20
CA SER A 346 18.39 33.95 0.85
C SER A 346 18.21 32.53 0.27
N PRO A 347 19.15 32.05 -0.56
CA PRO A 347 19.12 30.68 -1.07
C PRO A 347 19.15 29.64 0.05
N THR A 348 19.88 29.90 1.14
CA THR A 348 19.92 29.04 2.33
C THR A 348 18.54 28.95 2.99
N MET A 349 17.84 30.08 3.17
CA MET A 349 16.48 30.07 3.72
C MET A 349 15.49 29.35 2.79
N SER A 350 15.65 29.53 1.48
CA SER A 350 14.85 28.81 0.47
C SER A 350 15.04 27.31 0.58
N ALA A 351 16.29 26.84 0.63
CA ALA A 351 16.62 25.44 0.79
C ALA A 351 16.06 24.88 2.10
N LEU A 352 16.14 25.62 3.22
CA LEU A 352 15.56 25.20 4.50
C LEU A 352 14.04 25.01 4.42
N ILE A 353 13.32 25.89 3.73
CA ILE A 353 11.86 25.76 3.54
C ILE A 353 11.54 24.54 2.67
N ILE A 354 12.25 24.39 1.56
CA ILE A 354 12.07 23.23 0.67
C ILE A 354 12.36 21.93 1.42
N ILE A 355 13.50 21.81 2.11
CA ILE A 355 13.87 20.59 2.86
C ILE A 355 12.87 20.30 3.99
N ALA A 356 12.25 21.33 4.58
CA ALA A 356 11.31 21.16 5.69
C ALA A 356 10.03 20.40 5.32
N HIS A 357 9.60 20.38 4.05
CA HIS A 357 8.35 19.69 3.67
C HIS A 357 8.39 18.20 4.02
N VAL A 358 9.57 17.56 3.95
CA VAL A 358 9.73 16.15 4.34
C VAL A 358 9.37 15.96 5.82
N LYS A 359 9.93 16.80 6.70
CA LYS A 359 9.68 16.74 8.15
C LYS A 359 8.23 17.12 8.48
N GLU A 360 7.70 18.13 7.81
CA GLU A 360 6.30 18.57 7.95
C GLU A 360 5.33 17.49 7.47
N GLY A 361 5.65 16.77 6.40
CA GLY A 361 4.90 15.64 5.88
C GLY A 361 4.88 14.47 6.85
N VAL A 362 6.01 14.12 7.46
CA VAL A 362 6.08 13.11 8.52
C VAL A 362 5.22 13.51 9.73
N ASP A 363 5.32 14.77 10.18
CA ASP A 363 4.50 15.29 11.28
C ASP A 363 3.00 15.21 10.98
N LEU A 364 2.58 15.49 9.73
CA LEU A 364 1.19 15.34 9.28
C LEU A 364 0.78 13.87 9.20
N ALA A 365 1.61 13.00 8.62
CA ALA A 365 1.33 11.57 8.51
C ALA A 365 1.09 10.94 9.90
N LEU A 366 1.91 11.30 10.90
CA LEU A 366 1.72 10.88 12.29
C LEU A 366 0.44 11.46 12.92
N GLN A 367 0.02 12.67 12.53
CA GLN A 367 -1.24 13.26 12.98
C GLN A 367 -2.46 12.48 12.47
N TYR A 368 -2.42 12.06 11.22
CA TYR A 368 -3.49 11.29 10.59
C TYR A 368 -3.35 9.76 10.77
N ARG A 369 -2.40 9.32 11.61
CA ARG A 369 -2.16 7.89 11.91
C ARG A 369 -1.88 7.06 10.66
N LEU A 370 -1.20 7.65 9.68
CA LEU A 370 -0.70 6.91 8.52
C LEU A 370 0.32 5.87 8.99
N LYS A 371 0.37 4.75 8.26
CA LYS A 371 1.17 3.57 8.59
C LYS A 371 2.64 3.77 8.20
N LYS A 372 3.56 3.00 8.80
CA LYS A 372 5.03 3.13 8.63
C LYS A 372 5.47 3.24 7.15
N PRO A 373 5.03 2.37 6.22
CA PRO A 373 5.50 2.45 4.83
C PRO A 373 5.20 3.79 4.13
N ILE A 374 4.11 4.47 4.49
CA ILE A 374 3.76 5.79 3.93
C ILE A 374 4.64 6.88 4.52
N ILE A 375 4.84 6.84 5.83
CA ILE A 375 5.74 7.77 6.54
C ILE A 375 7.17 7.64 5.99
N ASP A 376 7.63 6.41 5.81
CA ASP A 376 8.96 6.11 5.27
C ASP A 376 9.10 6.64 3.84
N ALA A 377 8.07 6.47 3.00
CA ALA A 377 8.06 7.03 1.65
C ALA A 377 8.13 8.56 1.65
N ILE A 378 7.37 9.24 2.51
CA ILE A 378 7.45 10.70 2.68
C ILE A 378 8.86 11.09 3.12
N GLN A 379 9.47 10.36 4.05
CA GLN A 379 10.80 10.68 4.55
C GLN A 379 11.90 10.47 3.49
N GLN A 380 11.77 9.43 2.67
CA GLN A 380 12.86 8.90 1.84
C GLN A 380 12.78 9.30 0.36
N HIS A 381 11.65 9.82 -0.14
CA HIS A 381 11.45 10.02 -1.59
C HIS A 381 12.49 10.94 -2.26
N HIS A 382 13.14 11.83 -1.49
CA HIS A 382 14.28 12.62 -1.97
C HIS A 382 15.67 12.09 -1.56
N GLY A 383 15.74 11.07 -0.70
CA GLY A 383 17.00 10.56 -0.17
C GLY A 383 17.84 11.65 0.49
N ASP A 384 19.13 11.67 0.18
CA ASP A 384 20.09 12.73 0.55
C ASP A 384 20.40 13.66 -0.65
N SER A 385 19.48 13.75 -1.62
CA SER A 385 19.64 14.56 -2.83
C SER A 385 19.96 16.03 -2.51
N LEU A 386 20.68 16.69 -3.40
CA LEU A 386 21.03 18.10 -3.27
C LEU A 386 19.90 18.98 -3.83
N VAL A 387 19.48 19.99 -3.07
CA VAL A 387 18.62 21.08 -3.57
C VAL A 387 19.47 21.99 -4.48
N TYR A 388 19.74 21.49 -5.68
CA TYR A 388 20.79 21.97 -6.58
C TYR A 388 20.65 23.44 -6.98
N TYR A 389 19.44 23.88 -7.31
CA TYR A 389 19.18 25.26 -7.74
C TYR A 389 19.61 26.28 -6.68
N PHE A 390 19.16 26.11 -5.43
CA PHE A 390 19.50 27.03 -4.35
C PHE A 390 20.95 26.90 -3.89
N TYR A 391 21.54 25.69 -3.95
CA TYR A 391 22.98 25.51 -3.71
C TYR A 391 23.81 26.30 -4.73
N ARG A 392 23.48 26.21 -6.03
CA ARG A 392 24.17 26.97 -7.07
C ARG A 392 24.01 28.47 -6.91
N ARG A 393 22.81 28.93 -6.57
CA ARG A 393 22.55 30.36 -6.31
C ARG A 393 23.34 30.86 -5.10
N ALA A 394 23.46 30.05 -4.05
CA ALA A 394 24.30 30.38 -2.89
C ALA A 394 25.78 30.47 -3.26
N LYS A 395 26.28 29.48 -4.02
CA LYS A 395 27.67 29.46 -4.48
C LYS A 395 28.00 30.65 -5.38
N GLN A 396 27.08 31.00 -6.28
CA GLN A 396 27.23 32.21 -7.11
C GLN A 396 27.28 33.47 -6.25
N GLN A 397 26.42 33.60 -5.23
CA GLN A 397 26.49 34.73 -4.29
C GLN A 397 27.81 34.77 -3.50
N GLU A 398 28.39 33.62 -3.16
CA GLU A 398 29.72 33.53 -2.55
C GLU A 398 30.81 33.99 -3.51
N ASP A 399 30.77 33.54 -4.77
CA ASP A 399 31.74 33.92 -5.81
C ASP A 399 31.64 35.43 -6.11
N ASP A 400 30.43 35.97 -6.26
CA ASP A 400 30.17 37.39 -6.45
C ASP A 400 30.67 38.23 -5.25
N ALA A 401 30.49 37.73 -4.02
CA ALA A 401 30.99 38.39 -2.81
C ALA A 401 32.52 38.32 -2.71
N ARG A 402 33.16 37.25 -3.20
CA ARG A 402 34.63 37.17 -3.29
C ARG A 402 35.19 38.13 -4.32
N GLU A 403 34.51 38.32 -5.45
CA GLU A 403 34.91 39.30 -6.47
C GLU A 403 34.66 40.74 -6.02
N GLY A 404 33.47 41.04 -5.48
CA GLY A 404 33.15 42.37 -4.93
C GLY A 404 33.94 42.73 -3.67
N GLY A 405 34.23 41.74 -2.82
CA GLY A 405 35.06 41.89 -1.61
C GLY A 405 36.53 42.18 -1.93
N LYS A 406 37.06 41.67 -3.06
CA LYS A 406 38.38 42.06 -3.59
C LYS A 406 38.41 43.53 -4.04
N ILE A 407 37.29 44.07 -4.54
CA ILE A 407 37.17 45.48 -4.91
C ILE A 407 37.03 46.37 -3.66
N MET A 408 36.37 45.88 -2.61
CA MET A 408 36.10 46.62 -1.36
C MET A 408 37.07 46.34 -0.20
N ASN A 409 38.21 45.66 -0.44
CA ASN A 409 39.22 45.29 0.59
C ASN A 409 38.62 44.59 1.84
N MET A 410 37.62 43.73 1.66
CA MET A 410 37.09 42.91 2.76
C MET A 410 38.02 41.73 3.06
N ARG A 411 38.08 41.31 4.34
CA ARG A 411 38.89 40.15 4.73
C ARG A 411 38.25 38.86 4.17
N PRO A 412 39.04 37.92 3.63
CA PRO A 412 38.52 36.64 3.12
C PRO A 412 37.70 35.86 4.15
N ASP A 413 38.03 36.01 5.44
CA ASP A 413 37.37 35.32 6.56
C ASP A 413 35.94 35.81 6.84
N ASP A 414 35.56 36.98 6.32
CA ASP A 414 34.22 37.56 6.49
C ASP A 414 33.21 37.04 5.43
N ILE A 415 33.67 36.22 4.46
CA ILE A 415 32.83 35.67 3.39
C ILE A 415 32.26 34.31 3.83
N PRO A 416 30.93 34.17 3.94
CA PRO A 416 30.31 32.91 4.35
C PRO A 416 30.62 31.80 3.34
N THR A 417 31.32 30.75 3.77
CA THR A 417 31.58 29.58 2.93
C THR A 417 30.31 28.75 2.78
N VAL A 418 29.92 28.45 1.53
CA VAL A 418 28.70 27.67 1.26
C VAL A 418 29.02 26.17 1.34
N SER A 419 28.53 25.52 2.40
CA SER A 419 28.64 24.07 2.54
C SER A 419 27.51 23.34 1.83
N GLN A 420 27.84 22.35 0.99
CA GLN A 420 26.87 21.50 0.30
C GLN A 420 25.92 20.77 1.26
N GLN A 421 26.37 20.44 2.48
CA GLN A 421 25.56 19.72 3.47
C GLN A 421 24.30 20.50 3.89
N GLN A 422 24.35 21.84 3.87
CA GLN A 422 23.21 22.70 4.24
C GLN A 422 22.06 22.64 3.22
N PHE A 423 22.35 22.14 2.01
CA PHE A 423 21.41 22.07 0.88
C PHE A 423 20.98 20.63 0.57
N ARG A 424 21.41 19.64 1.37
CA ARG A 424 21.00 18.25 1.19
C ARG A 424 19.81 17.90 2.05
N TYR A 425 18.94 17.06 1.52
CA TYR A 425 17.92 16.40 2.34
C TYR A 425 18.60 15.51 3.41
N PRO A 426 17.98 15.36 4.59
CA PRO A 426 18.56 14.59 5.68
C PRO A 426 18.56 13.07 5.45
N GLY A 427 17.87 12.58 4.41
CA GLY A 427 17.68 11.15 4.18
C GLY A 427 16.74 10.48 5.17
N PRO A 428 16.77 9.13 5.25
CA PRO A 428 17.72 8.24 4.57
C PRO A 428 17.44 8.08 3.06
N ARG A 429 18.35 7.45 2.33
CA ARG A 429 18.12 7.05 0.93
C ARG A 429 16.93 6.09 0.83
N PRO A 430 16.30 5.95 -0.34
CA PRO A 430 15.30 4.92 -0.59
C PRO A 430 15.75 3.54 -0.08
N GLN A 431 14.98 2.94 0.84
CA GLN A 431 15.31 1.63 1.43
C GLN A 431 14.58 0.46 0.75
N THR A 432 13.60 0.75 -0.11
CA THR A 432 12.78 -0.27 -0.76
C THR A 432 12.61 0.02 -2.24
N PRO A 433 12.43 -1.01 -3.09
CA PRO A 433 12.28 -0.83 -4.53
C PRO A 433 11.18 0.17 -4.89
N MET A 434 10.09 0.13 -4.14
CA MET A 434 8.94 1.01 -4.27
C MET A 434 9.26 2.49 -4.03
N VAL A 435 10.03 2.80 -2.99
CA VAL A 435 10.47 4.17 -2.73
C VAL A 435 11.51 4.62 -3.76
N GLY A 436 12.33 3.70 -4.27
CA GLY A 436 13.23 3.96 -5.40
C GLY A 436 12.47 4.37 -6.67
N LEU A 437 11.38 3.66 -7.00
CA LEU A 437 10.49 4.03 -8.12
C LEU A 437 9.86 5.40 -7.89
N LEU A 438 9.40 5.68 -6.67
CA LEU A 438 8.84 6.98 -6.29
C LEU A 438 9.86 8.12 -6.46
N CYS A 439 11.09 7.92 -5.99
CA CYS A 439 12.19 8.88 -6.11
C CYS A 439 12.51 9.22 -7.58
N MET A 440 12.48 8.22 -8.47
CA MET A 440 12.67 8.45 -9.90
C MET A 440 11.46 9.14 -10.53
N ALA A 441 10.25 8.68 -10.25
CA ALA A 441 9.02 9.21 -10.84
C ALA A 441 8.76 10.67 -10.46
N ASP A 442 8.99 11.04 -9.20
CA ASP A 442 8.91 12.42 -8.72
C ASP A 442 9.85 13.34 -9.51
N ALA A 443 11.14 12.96 -9.63
CA ALA A 443 12.13 13.73 -10.37
C ALA A 443 11.78 13.84 -11.87
N ILE A 444 11.29 12.76 -12.48
CA ILE A 444 10.88 12.72 -13.89
C ILE A 444 9.67 13.63 -14.12
N GLU A 445 8.64 13.54 -13.28
CA GLU A 445 7.44 14.37 -13.40
C GLU A 445 7.81 15.85 -13.29
N ALA A 446 8.52 16.22 -12.23
CA ALA A 446 8.91 17.60 -11.96
C ALA A 446 9.74 18.19 -13.11
N ALA A 447 10.70 17.43 -13.64
CA ALA A 447 11.52 17.89 -14.75
C ALA A 447 10.73 17.96 -16.07
N SER A 448 9.79 17.04 -16.30
CA SER A 448 9.00 17.00 -17.54
C SER A 448 8.11 18.24 -17.71
N ARG A 449 7.68 18.88 -16.63
CA ARG A 449 6.91 20.14 -16.65
C ARG A 449 7.68 21.33 -17.23
N SER A 450 9.01 21.28 -17.21
CA SER A 450 9.88 22.33 -17.74
C SER A 450 10.17 22.20 -19.25
N LEU A 451 9.63 21.16 -19.91
CA LEU A 451 9.80 20.97 -21.34
C LEU A 451 8.86 21.89 -22.15
N ASP A 452 9.43 22.88 -22.86
CA ASP A 452 8.64 23.77 -23.74
C ASP A 452 7.87 23.02 -24.84
N LYS A 453 8.49 21.98 -25.42
CA LYS A 453 7.93 21.14 -26.49
C LYS A 453 8.29 19.68 -26.25
N PRO A 454 7.39 18.90 -25.62
CA PRO A 454 7.68 17.51 -25.25
C PRO A 454 7.58 16.59 -26.47
N THR A 455 8.67 16.47 -27.23
CA THR A 455 8.76 15.44 -28.29
C THR A 455 9.10 14.08 -27.68
N PRO A 456 8.71 12.95 -28.31
CA PRO A 456 9.02 11.62 -27.81
C PRO A 456 10.50 11.40 -27.46
N GLN A 457 11.40 11.89 -28.32
CA GLN A 457 12.85 11.78 -28.15
C GLN A 457 13.37 12.63 -26.97
N LYS A 458 12.81 13.82 -26.76
CA LYS A 458 13.17 14.68 -25.62
C LYS A 458 12.73 14.08 -24.30
N ILE A 459 11.55 13.44 -24.28
CA ILE A 459 11.06 12.72 -23.09
C ILE A 459 11.98 11.55 -22.77
N GLU A 460 12.35 10.74 -23.77
CA GLU A 460 13.29 9.62 -23.59
C GLU A 460 14.64 10.09 -23.04
N ALA A 461 15.23 11.11 -23.66
CA ALA A 461 16.50 11.67 -23.21
C ALA A 461 16.43 12.22 -21.77
N LEU A 462 15.33 12.91 -21.43
CA LEU A 462 15.12 13.45 -20.09
C LEU A 462 15.03 12.34 -19.03
N VAL A 463 14.24 11.30 -19.30
CA VAL A 463 14.08 10.17 -18.37
C VAL A 463 15.42 9.47 -18.17
N GLU A 464 16.15 9.20 -19.24
CA GLU A 464 17.46 8.55 -19.19
C GLU A 464 18.48 9.39 -18.39
N GLU A 465 18.55 10.70 -18.63
CA GLU A 465 19.43 11.61 -17.90
C GLU A 465 19.14 11.58 -16.39
N ILE A 466 17.87 11.64 -16.00
CA ILE A 466 17.45 11.65 -14.60
C ILE A 466 17.82 10.34 -13.92
N ILE A 467 17.53 9.20 -14.56
CA ILE A 467 17.83 7.88 -14.01
C ILE A 467 19.34 7.70 -13.88
N GLN A 468 20.11 8.05 -14.92
CA GLN A 468 21.57 7.93 -14.88
C GLN A 468 22.19 8.82 -13.79
N ARG A 469 21.64 10.02 -13.57
CA ARG A 469 22.04 10.88 -12.46
C ARG A 469 21.72 10.26 -11.10
N LYS A 470 20.52 9.68 -10.92
CA LYS A 470 20.16 9.01 -9.66
C LYS A 470 21.06 7.82 -9.36
N ILE A 471 21.46 7.07 -10.38
CA ILE A 471 22.45 5.98 -10.27
C ILE A 471 23.83 6.52 -9.91
N SER A 472 24.33 7.56 -10.61
CA SER A 472 25.67 8.09 -10.36
C SER A 472 25.80 8.78 -8.99
N GLU A 473 24.71 9.31 -8.45
CA GLU A 473 24.63 9.86 -7.09
C GLU A 473 24.42 8.79 -6.01
N GLY A 474 24.31 7.51 -6.37
CA GLY A 474 24.08 6.40 -5.44
C GLY A 474 22.72 6.42 -4.75
N GLN A 475 21.74 7.16 -5.29
CA GLN A 475 20.41 7.31 -4.66
C GLN A 475 19.62 5.99 -4.61
N LEU A 476 19.99 5.00 -5.42
CA LEU A 476 19.30 3.72 -5.54
C LEU A 476 20.06 2.56 -4.89
N ASP A 477 21.21 2.82 -4.25
CA ASP A 477 22.12 1.78 -3.74
C ASP A 477 21.49 0.95 -2.62
N GLU A 478 20.60 1.55 -1.83
CA GLU A 478 20.00 0.94 -0.63
C GLU A 478 18.59 0.38 -0.88
N CYS A 479 18.03 0.51 -2.09
CA CYS A 479 16.66 0.10 -2.40
C CYS A 479 16.53 -1.25 -3.10
N HIS A 480 17.62 -1.99 -3.29
CA HIS A 480 17.65 -3.33 -3.91
C HIS A 480 16.98 -3.41 -5.31
N LEU A 481 16.99 -2.33 -6.08
CA LEU A 481 16.56 -2.35 -7.48
C LEU A 481 17.71 -2.89 -8.35
N THR A 482 17.42 -3.90 -9.15
CA THR A 482 18.37 -4.39 -10.16
C THR A 482 18.38 -3.47 -11.38
N LEU A 483 19.50 -3.42 -12.11
CA LEU A 483 19.61 -2.63 -13.35
C LEU A 483 18.53 -3.00 -14.38
N ASN A 484 18.15 -4.29 -14.47
CA ASN A 484 17.07 -4.73 -15.34
C ASN A 484 15.73 -4.12 -14.92
N GLN A 485 15.41 -4.11 -13.62
CA GLN A 485 14.18 -3.50 -13.11
C GLN A 485 14.18 -1.98 -13.34
N ILE A 486 15.32 -1.30 -13.18
CA ILE A 486 15.44 0.13 -13.46
C ILE A 486 15.16 0.42 -14.95
N ARG A 487 15.69 -0.40 -15.86
CA ARG A 487 15.41 -0.28 -17.29
C ARG A 487 13.93 -0.48 -17.62
N THR A 488 13.31 -1.53 -17.09
CA THR A 488 11.87 -1.79 -17.28
C THR A 488 11.01 -0.66 -16.70
N ALA A 489 11.41 -0.07 -15.56
CA ALA A 489 10.75 1.10 -15.01
C ALA A 489 10.91 2.33 -15.90
N SER A 490 12.12 2.58 -16.43
CA SER A 490 12.42 3.67 -17.38
C SER A 490 11.48 3.62 -18.59
N GLU A 491 11.38 2.46 -19.24
CA GLU A 491 10.51 2.25 -20.40
C GLU A 491 9.04 2.54 -20.06
N SER A 492 8.58 2.11 -18.88
CA SER A 492 7.23 2.41 -18.38
C SER A 492 7.00 3.89 -18.08
N PHE A 493 8.00 4.58 -17.51
CA PHE A 493 7.93 6.02 -17.26
C PHE A 493 7.86 6.80 -18.57
N VAL A 494 8.72 6.50 -19.54
CA VAL A 494 8.70 7.11 -20.87
C VAL A 494 7.32 6.97 -21.51
N PHE A 495 6.75 5.76 -21.50
CA PHE A 495 5.42 5.52 -22.06
C PHE A 495 4.35 6.38 -21.37
N THR A 496 4.36 6.41 -20.04
CA THR A 496 3.35 7.12 -19.25
C THR A 496 3.48 8.64 -19.37
N VAL A 497 4.70 9.19 -19.32
CA VAL A 497 4.97 10.63 -19.51
C VAL A 497 4.53 11.07 -20.91
N LYS A 498 4.84 10.27 -21.95
CA LYS A 498 4.32 10.52 -23.29
C LYS A 498 2.80 10.62 -23.25
N SER A 499 2.09 9.64 -22.70
CA SER A 499 0.62 9.66 -22.62
C SER A 499 0.06 10.88 -21.88
N VAL A 500 0.69 11.33 -20.80
CA VAL A 500 0.26 12.50 -20.01
C VAL A 500 0.51 13.81 -20.76
N LEU A 501 1.63 13.93 -21.47
CA LEU A 501 2.04 15.16 -22.17
C LEU A 501 1.53 15.27 -23.61
N HIS A 502 0.83 14.27 -24.15
CA HIS A 502 0.23 14.40 -25.49
C HIS A 502 -0.76 15.56 -25.50
N GLN A 503 -0.42 16.60 -26.27
CA GLN A 503 -1.32 17.70 -26.58
C GLN A 503 -2.61 17.12 -27.16
N ARG A 504 -3.76 17.41 -26.54
CA ARG A 504 -5.05 17.20 -27.19
C ARG A 504 -4.98 17.94 -28.53
N ILE A 505 -5.12 17.21 -29.63
CA ILE A 505 -5.16 17.75 -30.99
C ILE A 505 -6.17 18.91 -30.97
N SER A 506 -5.67 20.13 -31.19
CA SER A 506 -6.55 21.30 -31.30
C SER A 506 -7.33 21.14 -32.60
N TYR A 507 -8.65 20.94 -32.51
CA TYR A 507 -9.48 20.93 -33.71
C TYR A 507 -9.33 22.29 -34.38
N PRO A 508 -9.01 22.34 -35.70
CA PRO A 508 -8.92 23.61 -36.40
C PRO A 508 -10.25 24.35 -36.23
N PRO A 509 -10.23 25.65 -35.90
CA PRO A 509 -11.46 26.44 -35.86
C PRO A 509 -12.11 26.33 -37.24
N LYS A 510 -13.41 25.98 -37.27
CA LYS A 510 -14.18 26.01 -38.51
C LYS A 510 -14.08 27.43 -39.07
N GLU A 511 -13.42 27.57 -40.21
CA GLU A 511 -13.45 28.79 -40.99
C GLU A 511 -14.92 29.12 -41.29
N THR A 512 -15.43 30.20 -40.69
CA THR A 512 -16.62 30.87 -41.18
C THR A 512 -16.29 31.38 -42.57
N ARG A 513 -16.86 30.74 -43.60
CA ARG A 513 -16.90 31.29 -44.96
C ARG A 513 -17.50 32.69 -44.88
N SER A 514 -16.65 33.69 -45.11
CA SER A 514 -17.09 35.01 -45.53
C SER A 514 -17.49 34.89 -47.00
N ASP A 515 -18.78 34.72 -47.26
CA ASP A 515 -19.32 34.85 -48.60
C ASP A 515 -19.28 36.33 -49.01
N ASP A 516 -18.47 36.55 -50.04
CA ASP A 516 -18.60 37.42 -51.21
C ASP A 516 -18.82 38.95 -51.10
N LYS A 517 -18.03 39.66 -51.91
CA LYS A 517 -18.19 41.09 -52.24
C LYS A 517 -18.87 41.22 -53.61
N SER A 518 -20.00 41.91 -53.67
CA SER A 518 -20.42 42.89 -54.70
C SER A 518 -21.81 43.41 -54.27
N GLU A 519 -22.29 44.63 -54.47
CA GLU A 519 -21.85 45.79 -55.23
C GLU A 519 -22.78 46.99 -54.81
N THR A 520 -22.25 48.21 -54.94
CA THR A 520 -22.98 49.47 -55.22
C THR A 520 -23.68 50.30 -54.10
N ARG A 521 -23.22 51.56 -54.05
CA ARG A 521 -23.71 52.80 -53.42
C ARG A 521 -25.25 52.98 -53.36
N SER A 522 -25.73 53.59 -52.28
CA SER A 522 -26.20 54.99 -52.24
C SER A 522 -27.26 55.24 -51.17
N ASP A 523 -27.00 56.27 -50.36
CA ASP A 523 -27.94 57.19 -49.71
C ASP A 523 -28.99 56.75 -48.65
N ARG A 524 -28.94 57.55 -47.58
CA ARG A 524 -30.06 58.19 -46.86
C ARG A 524 -30.68 57.49 -45.64
N ASP A 525 -30.31 58.10 -44.51
CA ASP A 525 -31.17 58.91 -43.63
C ASP A 525 -31.72 58.29 -42.33
N THR A 526 -31.33 58.97 -41.25
CA THR A 526 -32.09 59.34 -40.06
C THR A 526 -32.69 58.31 -39.09
N ARG A 527 -32.19 58.46 -37.86
CA ARG A 527 -32.90 58.71 -36.58
C ARG A 527 -33.44 57.54 -35.74
N VAL A 528 -32.82 57.46 -34.54
CA VAL A 528 -33.43 57.58 -33.19
C VAL A 528 -34.53 56.60 -32.80
N GLY A 529 -34.32 55.90 -31.67
CA GLY A 529 -35.45 55.37 -30.88
C GLY A 529 -35.12 54.31 -29.83
N THR A 530 -34.57 54.73 -28.68
CA THR A 530 -35.08 54.44 -27.32
C THR A 530 -35.53 53.01 -26.94
N GLN A 531 -34.68 52.35 -26.13
CA GLN A 531 -34.93 51.83 -24.76
C GLN A 531 -36.13 50.91 -24.41
N VAL A 532 -35.73 49.87 -23.62
CA VAL A 532 -36.39 49.26 -22.44
C VAL A 532 -37.35 48.09 -22.64
N GLY A 533 -37.07 47.00 -21.90
CA GLY A 533 -38.11 46.13 -21.34
C GLY A 533 -37.71 44.66 -21.17
N ILE A 534 -37.23 44.28 -19.98
CA ILE A 534 -37.30 42.90 -19.48
C ILE A 534 -38.68 42.72 -18.83
N PRO A 535 -39.39 41.60 -19.04
CA PRO A 535 -39.62 40.67 -17.93
C PRO A 535 -39.63 39.17 -18.33
N ALA A 536 -39.11 38.32 -17.46
CA ALA A 536 -39.60 36.93 -17.26
C ALA A 536 -40.87 37.00 -16.36
N PRO A 537 -41.76 35.98 -16.18
CA PRO A 537 -41.44 34.54 -16.04
C PRO A 537 -42.60 33.56 -16.43
N THR A 538 -42.55 32.33 -15.87
CA THR A 538 -43.57 31.23 -15.83
C THR A 538 -43.53 30.27 -17.03
N GLY A 539 -43.67 28.94 -16.94
CA GLY A 539 -44.02 27.98 -15.89
C GLY A 539 -44.67 26.77 -16.60
N GLY A 540 -44.46 25.53 -16.15
CA GLY A 540 -45.28 24.40 -16.64
C GLY A 540 -44.58 23.02 -16.70
N ALA A 541 -45.07 22.10 -15.89
CA ALA A 541 -44.70 20.69 -15.82
C ALA A 541 -45.45 19.82 -16.84
N ALA A 542 -44.89 18.67 -17.25
CA ALA A 542 -45.59 17.39 -17.41
C ALA A 542 -44.65 16.27 -17.89
N ALA A 543 -44.90 15.06 -17.37
CA ALA A 543 -44.18 13.82 -17.61
C ALA A 543 -44.71 13.05 -18.83
N VAL A 544 -43.85 12.29 -19.52
CA VAL A 544 -44.19 11.04 -20.26
C VAL A 544 -42.97 10.11 -20.27
N GLY A 545 -43.20 8.83 -19.97
CA GLY A 545 -42.21 7.74 -19.94
C GLY A 545 -41.88 7.10 -21.30
N PRO A 546 -41.37 5.86 -21.32
CA PRO A 546 -40.11 5.53 -21.99
C PRO A 546 -40.27 4.76 -23.31
N THR A 547 -39.28 4.89 -24.21
CA THR A 547 -39.08 3.96 -25.33
C THR A 547 -37.60 3.61 -25.46
N GLY A 548 -37.34 2.30 -25.45
CA GLY A 548 -36.00 1.74 -25.59
C GLY A 548 -35.51 1.73 -27.03
N THR A 549 -34.20 1.58 -27.19
CA THR A 549 -33.64 0.90 -28.35
C THR A 549 -32.26 0.36 -27.96
N ALA A 550 -32.19 -0.97 -27.90
CA ALA A 550 -30.96 -1.72 -27.72
C ALA A 550 -30.17 -1.70 -29.04
N LEU A 551 -28.91 -1.28 -28.98
CA LEU A 551 -27.94 -1.45 -30.06
C LEU A 551 -27.16 -2.74 -29.82
N SER A 552 -27.42 -3.75 -30.65
CA SER A 552 -26.68 -5.00 -30.67
C SER A 552 -25.32 -4.79 -31.36
N VAL A 553 -24.24 -5.14 -30.68
CA VAL A 553 -22.89 -5.21 -31.27
C VAL A 553 -22.58 -6.67 -31.58
N GLN A 554 -22.45 -7.00 -32.86
CA GLN A 554 -21.94 -8.29 -33.34
C GLN A 554 -20.43 -8.40 -33.08
N PRO A 555 -19.89 -9.58 -32.71
CA PRO A 555 -18.45 -9.82 -32.66
C PRO A 555 -17.91 -10.27 -34.03
N PRO A 556 -16.64 -9.99 -34.36
CA PRO A 556 -16.05 -10.38 -35.64
C PRO A 556 -15.72 -11.87 -35.71
N LYS A 557 -15.90 -12.42 -36.92
CA LYS A 557 -15.70 -13.80 -37.36
C LYS A 557 -14.25 -14.29 -37.21
N LYS A 558 -14.10 -15.54 -36.77
CA LYS A 558 -12.90 -16.37 -36.88
C LYS A 558 -12.62 -16.75 -38.34
N THR A 559 -11.36 -16.74 -38.74
CA THR A 559 -10.83 -17.43 -39.94
C THR A 559 -9.87 -18.57 -39.52
N PRO A 560 -9.68 -19.59 -40.38
CA PRO A 560 -9.29 -20.93 -39.93
C PRO A 560 -7.78 -21.21 -39.98
N SER A 561 -7.44 -22.27 -39.26
CA SER A 561 -6.18 -22.99 -39.12
C SER A 561 -5.50 -23.41 -40.42
N SER A 562 -4.17 -23.29 -40.44
CA SER A 562 -3.28 -24.15 -41.24
C SER A 562 -2.01 -24.50 -40.44
N THR A 563 -1.83 -25.80 -40.18
CA THR A 563 -0.54 -26.45 -39.88
C THR A 563 0.29 -26.56 -41.18
N PRO A 564 1.62 -26.69 -41.08
CA PRO A 564 2.18 -28.02 -41.37
C PRO A 564 3.45 -28.41 -40.59
N SER A 565 3.68 -29.74 -40.63
CA SER A 565 4.94 -30.50 -40.64
C SER A 565 5.83 -30.53 -39.39
N GLN A 566 5.77 -31.70 -38.73
CA GLN A 566 6.88 -32.36 -38.06
C GLN A 566 7.82 -33.01 -39.09
N THR A 567 9.13 -32.91 -38.89
CA THR A 567 10.14 -33.83 -39.43
C THR A 567 11.28 -34.04 -38.42
N SER A 568 11.55 -35.32 -38.14
CA SER A 568 12.78 -36.04 -37.69
C SER A 568 14.02 -35.22 -37.27
N ALA A 569 14.59 -35.42 -36.08
CA ALA A 569 15.54 -36.48 -35.69
C ALA A 569 16.91 -36.43 -36.41
N ALA A 570 17.99 -36.14 -35.66
CA ALA A 570 19.28 -36.87 -35.64
C ALA A 570 20.34 -36.14 -34.78
N ALA A 571 21.09 -36.97 -34.03
CA ALA A 571 22.27 -36.72 -33.17
C ALA A 571 22.01 -36.19 -31.74
#